data_AF-A0A5J4Y8L5-F1
#
_entry.id   AF-A0A5J4Y8L5-F1
#
_cell.length_a   1.000
_cell.length_b   1.000
_cell.length_c   1.000
_cell.angle_alpha   90.00
_cell.angle_beta   90.00
_cell.angle_gamma   90.00
#
_symmetry.space_group_name_H-M   'P 1'
#
loop_
_entity.id
_entity.type
_entity.pdbx_description
1 polymer ?
#
loop_
_entity_poly.entity_id
_entity_poly.type
_entity_poly.pdbx_seq_one_letter_code
_entity_poly.pdbx_strand_id
1 'polypeptide(L)'
;MAKRERQETPDWQQEVPYILAKNEERFQDQLPLWSVVEYCVNADPKGSKFCHCTGCQRLHGAPFQWAAIFPKENVRFIKGVDMLGFLNTQDRCPKHELPCKVSCTRCHSPIASEGRNMWMAFPTLFDFEDRKIPGVFQPDCHIFYAQRCMDVHDVSTVSMATSEKSDTHNQLKCLSMADSNTLEWQQEVPYKLVENDTGFKVKYTASCMCGEVQYAADSDPVSAKYCHCTDCQHLHGAPFQWAALFKKDALRFIKGLDSLMFYDSAKRTEQHNLPCKVSCSKCHSPLADEGRNMWMAFPTQFKFDSNKTPQAFYGDCHIFYKSRCIDVNDGKTKWSEMKGNGGQQVSDWQHNTPYLLASEDKDFRIKYTASCMCGEVQYAVDCDPVAAKYCHCTSCQKLHGAPFQWAALFHKKSVRFLKGADKLMFFYSTDTTPRHVLPCKVSCSNCHSPMADEGRNMWMSFPTLFKFSDHNTPEAFVPSCHIFYTQRCVDVKDGKTKWSKHQGESDQIPEE
;
A
#
# COMPACT_ATOMS: atom_id res chain seq x y z
N MET A 1 -47.61 -31.46 6.04
CA MET A 1 -47.08 -30.23 5.40
C MET A 1 -47.14 -29.11 6.42
N ALA A 2 -46.03 -28.44 6.72
CA ALA A 2 -46.02 -27.18 7.46
C ALA A 2 -45.41 -26.12 6.54
N LYS A 3 -46.02 -24.94 6.44
CA LYS A 3 -45.42 -23.83 5.69
C LYS A 3 -44.25 -23.30 6.51
N ARG A 4 -43.06 -23.18 5.91
CA ARG A 4 -42.05 -22.26 6.45
C ARG A 4 -42.62 -20.85 6.31
N GLU A 5 -42.86 -20.20 7.44
CA GLU A 5 -43.09 -18.77 7.45
C GLU A 5 -41.85 -18.08 6.89
N ARG A 6 -42.07 -17.08 6.03
CA ARG A 6 -40.99 -16.32 5.41
C ARG A 6 -40.61 -15.28 6.46
N GLN A 7 -39.43 -15.40 7.07
CA GLN A 7 -38.92 -14.36 7.98
C GLN A 7 -38.98 -13.02 7.24
N GLU A 8 -39.60 -12.03 7.87
CA GLU A 8 -39.82 -10.72 7.27
C GLU A 8 -38.47 -10.02 7.10
N THR A 9 -38.24 -9.44 5.93
CA THR A 9 -37.05 -8.65 5.62
C THR A 9 -37.04 -7.41 6.52
N PRO A 10 -36.05 -7.24 7.42
CA PRO A 10 -36.04 -6.14 8.39
C PRO A 10 -36.22 -4.78 7.73
N ASP A 11 -36.91 -3.85 8.38
CA ASP A 11 -37.33 -2.55 7.80
C ASP A 11 -36.17 -1.74 7.19
N TRP A 12 -34.95 -1.89 7.72
CA TRP A 12 -33.75 -1.24 7.17
C TRP A 12 -33.40 -1.69 5.73
N GLN A 13 -33.85 -2.87 5.30
CA GLN A 13 -33.74 -3.35 3.91
C GLN A 13 -34.77 -2.68 2.98
N GLN A 14 -35.74 -1.94 3.53
CA GLN A 14 -36.82 -1.29 2.77
C GLN A 14 -36.61 0.22 2.61
N GLU A 15 -36.00 0.91 3.58
CA GLU A 15 -35.90 2.39 3.59
C GLU A 15 -34.65 3.00 2.94
N VAL A 16 -33.63 2.21 2.55
CA VAL A 16 -32.44 2.72 1.84
C VAL A 16 -32.27 1.98 0.52
N PRO A 17 -32.05 2.67 -0.62
CA PRO A 17 -32.01 2.03 -1.94
C PRO A 17 -30.70 1.26 -2.15
N TYR A 18 -30.63 0.04 -1.62
CA TYR A 18 -29.72 -1.00 -2.09
C TYR A 18 -30.16 -1.43 -3.50
N ILE A 19 -29.79 -0.65 -4.51
CA ILE A 19 -30.12 -0.91 -5.91
C ILE A 19 -29.34 -2.14 -6.39
N LEU A 20 -29.91 -3.32 -6.14
CA LEU A 20 -29.49 -4.58 -6.77
C LEU A 20 -29.49 -4.39 -8.29
N ALA A 21 -28.36 -4.69 -8.93
CA ALA A 21 -28.22 -4.60 -10.38
C ALA A 21 -29.16 -5.61 -11.06
N LYS A 22 -30.27 -5.13 -11.64
CA LYS A 22 -31.23 -5.95 -12.39
C LYS A 22 -30.64 -6.41 -13.72
N ASN A 23 -29.88 -7.50 -13.71
CA ASN A 23 -29.38 -8.22 -14.90
C ASN A 23 -28.83 -7.30 -16.00
N GLU A 24 -27.94 -6.37 -15.65
CA GLU A 24 -27.01 -5.82 -16.65
C GLU A 24 -25.98 -6.92 -16.95
N GLU A 25 -26.19 -7.66 -18.04
CA GLU A 25 -25.44 -8.87 -18.44
C GLU A 25 -23.91 -8.66 -18.50
N ARG A 26 -23.46 -7.40 -18.60
CA ARG A 26 -22.08 -6.97 -18.76
C ARG A 26 -21.13 -7.32 -17.60
N PHE A 27 -21.64 -7.74 -16.44
CA PHE A 27 -20.83 -7.97 -15.23
C PHE A 27 -20.88 -9.41 -14.67
N GLN A 28 -21.57 -10.35 -15.33
CA GLN A 28 -21.74 -11.71 -14.79
C GLN A 28 -20.52 -12.62 -14.97
N ASP A 29 -19.69 -12.40 -16.00
CA ASP A 29 -18.71 -13.38 -16.47
C ASP A 29 -17.23 -13.10 -16.13
N GLN A 30 -16.92 -12.09 -15.30
CA GLN A 30 -15.52 -11.68 -15.04
C GLN A 30 -15.08 -11.52 -13.57
N LEU A 31 -15.96 -11.70 -12.57
CA LEU A 31 -15.60 -11.53 -11.16
C LEU A 31 -15.44 -12.88 -10.43
N PRO A 32 -14.42 -13.09 -9.56
CA PRO A 32 -14.01 -14.45 -9.19
C PRO A 32 -14.71 -14.97 -7.94
N LEU A 33 -14.76 -16.31 -7.81
CA LEU A 33 -15.60 -17.07 -6.86
C LEU A 33 -15.18 -17.02 -5.37
N TRP A 34 -14.77 -15.86 -4.84
CA TRP A 34 -14.32 -15.68 -3.45
C TRP A 34 -15.18 -14.74 -2.60
N SER A 35 -15.94 -13.85 -3.22
CA SER A 35 -16.71 -12.80 -2.55
C SER A 35 -18.08 -13.28 -2.02
N VAL A 36 -18.33 -13.05 -0.73
CA VAL A 36 -19.63 -13.30 -0.07
C VAL A 36 -20.58 -12.12 -0.28
N VAL A 37 -20.03 -10.91 -0.23
CA VAL A 37 -20.69 -9.63 -0.49
C VAL A 37 -19.98 -8.97 -1.66
N GLU A 38 -20.72 -8.44 -2.63
CA GLU A 38 -20.17 -7.78 -3.82
C GLU A 38 -20.88 -6.45 -4.05
N TYR A 39 -20.13 -5.43 -4.43
CA TYR A 39 -20.65 -4.16 -4.90
C TYR A 39 -19.78 -3.63 -6.05
N CYS A 40 -20.38 -2.86 -6.96
CA CYS A 40 -19.66 -2.07 -7.95
C CYS A 40 -19.83 -0.58 -7.69
N VAL A 41 -18.99 0.21 -8.36
CA VAL A 41 -19.17 1.67 -8.49
C VAL A 41 -19.20 2.04 -9.96
N ASN A 42 -19.97 3.07 -10.32
CA ASN A 42 -20.20 3.50 -11.70
C ASN A 42 -19.49 4.81 -12.10
N ALA A 43 -18.67 5.36 -11.21
CA ALA A 43 -17.96 6.62 -11.39
C ALA A 43 -16.73 6.68 -10.47
N ASP A 44 -15.79 7.59 -10.76
CA ASP A 44 -14.65 7.88 -9.90
C ASP A 44 -15.07 8.44 -8.52
N PRO A 45 -14.28 8.18 -7.46
CA PRO A 45 -14.52 8.75 -6.14
C PRO A 45 -14.35 10.28 -6.14
N LYS A 46 -15.09 10.95 -5.24
CA LYS A 46 -15.00 12.40 -4.99
C LYS A 46 -13.80 12.81 -4.11
N GLY A 47 -12.95 11.85 -3.75
CA GLY A 47 -11.79 12.00 -2.89
C GLY A 47 -11.50 10.69 -2.15
N SER A 48 -10.29 10.55 -1.62
CA SER A 48 -9.84 9.34 -0.92
C SER A 48 -8.97 9.72 0.26
N LYS A 49 -9.20 9.15 1.44
CA LYS A 49 -8.56 9.57 2.70
C LYS A 49 -7.91 8.39 3.42
N PHE A 50 -6.78 8.63 4.10
CA PHE A 50 -6.35 7.78 5.22
C PHE A 50 -6.95 8.33 6.53
N CYS A 51 -7.65 7.49 7.28
CA CYS A 51 -8.27 7.85 8.56
C CYS A 51 -7.53 7.23 9.74
N HIS A 52 -7.00 8.09 10.62
CA HIS A 52 -6.18 7.74 11.77
C HIS A 52 -6.94 7.76 13.11
N CYS A 53 -8.28 7.88 13.12
CA CYS A 53 -8.99 7.90 14.40
C CYS A 53 -8.98 6.52 15.08
N THR A 54 -8.95 6.50 16.42
CA THR A 54 -8.80 5.26 17.21
C THR A 54 -9.92 4.24 16.97
N GLY A 55 -11.13 4.70 16.64
CA GLY A 55 -12.25 3.84 16.24
C GLY A 55 -11.96 3.07 14.95
N CYS A 56 -11.48 3.77 13.91
CA CYS A 56 -11.13 3.14 12.63
C CYS A 56 -9.92 2.20 12.76
N GLN A 57 -8.88 2.61 13.52
CA GLN A 57 -7.71 1.76 13.78
C GLN A 57 -8.10 0.39 14.39
N ARG A 58 -9.06 0.38 15.32
CA ARG A 58 -9.55 -0.85 15.99
C ARG A 58 -10.48 -1.69 15.13
N LEU A 59 -11.37 -1.04 14.37
CA LEU A 59 -12.30 -1.73 13.45
C LEU A 59 -11.58 -2.41 12.29
N HIS A 60 -10.50 -1.80 11.79
CA HIS A 60 -9.73 -2.32 10.67
C HIS A 60 -8.54 -3.18 11.10
N GLY A 61 -8.20 -3.25 12.39
CA GLY A 61 -6.98 -3.95 12.87
C GLY A 61 -5.70 -3.45 12.19
N ALA A 62 -5.67 -2.20 11.76
CA ALA A 62 -4.64 -1.62 10.91
C ALA A 62 -4.30 -0.20 11.36
N PRO A 63 -3.09 0.32 11.07
CA PRO A 63 -2.64 1.62 11.60
C PRO A 63 -3.50 2.81 11.14
N PHE A 64 -4.24 2.63 10.05
CA PHE A 64 -5.23 3.53 9.50
C PHE A 64 -6.21 2.76 8.61
N GLN A 65 -7.40 3.33 8.42
CA GLN A 65 -8.35 2.93 7.37
C GLN A 65 -8.00 3.68 6.08
N TRP A 66 -8.09 3.03 4.93
CA TRP A 66 -8.11 3.71 3.63
C TRP A 66 -9.54 3.70 3.06
N ALA A 67 -10.09 4.85 2.69
CA ALA A 67 -11.42 4.91 2.07
C ALA A 67 -11.52 5.94 0.94
N ALA A 68 -12.04 5.49 -0.19
CA ALA A 68 -12.51 6.31 -1.30
C ALA A 68 -14.00 6.66 -1.11
N ILE A 69 -14.37 7.91 -1.42
CA ILE A 69 -15.67 8.49 -1.11
C ILE A 69 -16.53 8.54 -2.36
N PHE A 70 -17.70 7.90 -2.33
CA PHE A 70 -18.66 7.85 -3.44
C PHE A 70 -20.02 8.41 -3.00
N PRO A 71 -20.74 9.15 -3.86
CA PRO A 71 -22.17 9.42 -3.65
C PRO A 71 -22.98 8.11 -3.55
N LYS A 72 -24.12 8.11 -2.84
CA LYS A 72 -24.88 6.86 -2.61
C LYS A 72 -25.40 6.23 -3.90
N GLU A 73 -25.85 7.06 -4.84
CA GLU A 73 -26.34 6.69 -6.16
C GLU A 73 -25.28 5.99 -7.04
N ASN A 74 -23.99 6.13 -6.69
CA ASN A 74 -22.86 5.61 -7.44
C ASN A 74 -22.30 4.28 -6.88
N VAL A 75 -22.91 3.70 -5.84
CA VAL A 75 -22.53 2.38 -5.30
C VAL A 75 -23.72 1.44 -5.36
N ARG A 76 -23.53 0.25 -5.95
CA ARG A 76 -24.59 -0.75 -6.10
C ARG A 76 -24.10 -2.11 -5.64
N PHE A 77 -24.80 -2.71 -4.70
CA PHE A 77 -24.56 -4.09 -4.30
C PHE A 77 -25.07 -5.04 -5.38
N ILE A 78 -24.26 -6.03 -5.72
CA ILE A 78 -24.56 -7.07 -6.72
C ILE A 78 -25.05 -8.33 -6.00
N LYS A 79 -24.52 -8.63 -4.81
CA LYS A 79 -24.69 -9.89 -4.09
C LYS A 79 -24.45 -9.71 -2.59
N GLY A 80 -25.11 -10.53 -1.76
CA GLY A 80 -24.83 -10.62 -0.33
C GLY A 80 -25.33 -9.44 0.51
N VAL A 81 -26.39 -8.74 0.07
CA VAL A 81 -27.02 -7.64 0.86
C VAL A 81 -27.64 -8.18 2.16
N ASP A 82 -28.09 -9.43 2.13
CA ASP A 82 -28.51 -10.25 3.28
C ASP A 82 -27.36 -10.62 4.24
N MET A 83 -26.10 -10.51 3.78
CA MET A 83 -24.89 -10.81 4.53
C MET A 83 -24.17 -9.53 5.02
N LEU A 84 -24.88 -8.40 5.11
CA LEU A 84 -24.37 -7.14 5.65
C LEU A 84 -24.62 -7.02 7.16
N GLY A 85 -23.54 -6.91 7.93
CA GLY A 85 -23.54 -6.58 9.34
C GLY A 85 -23.25 -5.10 9.56
N PHE A 86 -24.02 -4.45 10.44
CA PHE A 86 -23.97 -3.00 10.67
C PHE A 86 -23.54 -2.68 12.10
N LEU A 87 -22.67 -1.67 12.25
CA LEU A 87 -22.25 -1.14 13.54
C LEU A 87 -22.31 0.40 13.52
N ASN A 88 -23.15 1.02 14.34
CA ASN A 88 -23.11 2.47 14.52
C ASN A 88 -21.78 2.88 15.16
N THR A 89 -21.09 3.86 14.58
CA THR A 89 -19.72 4.21 15.01
C THR A 89 -19.66 5.15 16.22
N GLN A 90 -20.80 5.73 16.63
CA GLN A 90 -20.90 6.70 17.72
C GLN A 90 -21.18 6.00 19.06
N ASP A 91 -22.22 5.17 19.11
CA ASP A 91 -22.60 4.40 20.32
C ASP A 91 -22.03 2.97 20.37
N ARG A 92 -21.51 2.46 19.23
CA ARG A 92 -20.93 1.12 19.05
C ARG A 92 -21.93 -0.02 19.20
N CYS A 93 -23.21 0.24 18.95
CA CYS A 93 -24.26 -0.77 18.89
C CYS A 93 -24.36 -1.42 17.49
N PRO A 94 -24.68 -2.73 17.40
CA PRO A 94 -24.85 -3.44 16.14
C PRO A 94 -26.22 -3.11 15.49
N LYS A 95 -26.32 -1.91 14.89
CA LYS A 95 -27.55 -1.35 14.32
C LYS A 95 -27.26 -0.47 13.10
N HIS A 96 -28.23 -0.38 12.19
CA HIS A 96 -28.13 0.45 10.98
C HIS A 96 -28.52 1.92 11.24
N GLU A 97 -27.77 2.59 12.10
CA GLU A 97 -27.88 4.05 12.30
C GLU A 97 -26.64 4.77 11.79
N LEU A 98 -26.83 5.82 10.99
CA LEU A 98 -25.75 6.53 10.30
C LEU A 98 -25.07 7.58 11.21
N PRO A 99 -23.72 7.65 11.25
CA PRO A 99 -22.76 6.92 10.42
C PRO A 99 -22.44 5.52 10.96
N CYS A 100 -22.63 4.50 10.12
CA CYS A 100 -22.34 3.12 10.44
C CYS A 100 -21.13 2.58 9.68
N LYS A 101 -20.62 1.45 10.17
CA LYS A 101 -19.70 0.55 9.47
C LYS A 101 -20.49 -0.62 8.93
N VAL A 102 -20.10 -1.09 7.75
CA VAL A 102 -20.71 -2.21 7.05
C VAL A 102 -19.63 -3.26 6.81
N SER A 103 -19.89 -4.49 7.25
CA SER A 103 -18.99 -5.63 7.19
C SER A 103 -19.73 -6.88 6.71
N CYS A 104 -19.02 -7.89 6.21
CA CYS A 104 -19.65 -9.17 5.90
C CYS A 104 -19.96 -9.95 7.19
N THR A 105 -21.19 -10.42 7.39
CA THR A 105 -21.57 -11.24 8.56
C THR A 105 -20.84 -12.58 8.63
N ARG A 106 -20.30 -13.08 7.51
CA ARG A 106 -19.72 -14.43 7.36
C ARG A 106 -18.20 -14.51 7.49
N CYS A 107 -17.47 -13.57 6.88
CA CYS A 107 -16.01 -13.52 6.94
C CYS A 107 -15.48 -12.29 7.70
N HIS A 108 -16.38 -11.41 8.17
CA HIS A 108 -16.11 -10.25 9.03
C HIS A 108 -15.18 -9.19 8.41
N SER A 109 -14.83 -9.33 7.12
CA SER A 109 -14.12 -8.29 6.40
C SER A 109 -14.97 -7.00 6.37
N PRO A 110 -14.33 -5.82 6.55
CA PRO A 110 -15.01 -4.56 6.37
C PRO A 110 -15.36 -4.43 4.88
N ILE A 111 -16.57 -3.93 4.57
CA ILE A 111 -17.08 -3.77 3.19
C ILE A 111 -17.13 -2.29 2.82
N ALA A 112 -17.76 -1.47 3.66
CA ALA A 112 -17.77 -0.01 3.51
C ALA A 112 -18.03 0.70 4.85
N SER A 113 -18.11 2.03 4.82
CA SER A 113 -18.74 2.83 5.89
C SER A 113 -19.84 3.68 5.27
N GLU A 114 -21.02 3.73 5.87
CA GLU A 114 -22.16 4.46 5.33
C GLU A 114 -22.35 5.80 6.05
N GLY A 115 -22.30 6.89 5.28
CA GLY A 115 -22.71 8.22 5.72
C GLY A 115 -24.13 8.55 5.22
N ARG A 116 -24.65 9.74 5.57
CA ARG A 116 -26.00 10.16 5.14
C ARG A 116 -26.18 10.10 3.62
N ASN A 117 -25.26 10.76 2.88
CA ASN A 117 -25.35 10.94 1.42
C ASN A 117 -24.16 10.31 0.67
N MET A 118 -23.33 9.50 1.33
CA MET A 118 -22.10 8.94 0.73
C MET A 118 -21.74 7.57 1.31
N TRP A 119 -21.05 6.78 0.51
CA TRP A 119 -20.32 5.58 0.91
C TRP A 119 -18.82 5.88 1.01
N MET A 120 -18.18 5.31 2.03
CA MET A 120 -16.74 5.25 2.17
C MET A 120 -16.30 3.81 1.91
N ALA A 121 -16.08 3.48 0.65
CA ALA A 121 -15.66 2.16 0.20
C ALA A 121 -14.13 2.01 0.32
N PHE A 122 -13.64 0.80 0.60
CA PHE A 122 -12.22 0.59 0.89
C PHE A 122 -11.46 0.23 -0.40
N PRO A 123 -10.47 1.03 -0.86
CA PRO A 123 -9.83 0.84 -2.17
C PRO A 123 -9.18 -0.52 -2.38
N THR A 124 -8.80 -1.22 -1.30
CA THR A 124 -8.21 -2.56 -1.39
C THR A 124 -9.21 -3.66 -1.76
N LEU A 125 -10.53 -3.42 -1.70
CA LEU A 125 -11.56 -4.40 -2.07
C LEU A 125 -11.92 -4.41 -3.57
N PHE A 126 -11.40 -3.44 -4.33
CA PHE A 126 -11.72 -3.30 -5.75
C PHE A 126 -10.76 -4.14 -6.59
N ASP A 127 -11.32 -4.94 -7.50
CA ASP A 127 -10.53 -5.71 -8.46
C ASP A 127 -10.09 -4.78 -9.60
N PHE A 128 -8.86 -4.29 -9.51
CA PHE A 128 -8.20 -3.50 -10.56
C PHE A 128 -7.29 -4.43 -11.39
N GLU A 129 -7.09 -4.12 -12.68
CA GLU A 129 -6.41 -5.00 -13.66
C GLU A 129 -4.96 -5.44 -13.30
N ASP A 130 -4.38 -4.87 -12.24
CA ASP A 130 -3.07 -5.19 -11.66
C ASP A 130 -3.06 -5.43 -10.15
N ARG A 131 -4.19 -5.22 -9.45
CA ARG A 131 -4.24 -4.90 -8.01
C ARG A 131 -3.51 -3.60 -7.62
N LYS A 132 -3.02 -2.83 -8.60
CA LYS A 132 -2.52 -1.46 -8.40
C LYS A 132 -3.67 -0.49 -8.33
N ILE A 133 -3.71 0.28 -7.24
CA ILE A 133 -4.83 1.18 -6.97
C ILE A 133 -4.70 2.45 -7.84
N PRO A 134 -5.71 2.78 -8.68
CA PRO A 134 -5.68 3.92 -9.59
C PRO A 134 -5.39 5.25 -8.90
N GLY A 135 -4.81 6.20 -9.65
CA GLY A 135 -4.46 7.52 -9.13
C GLY A 135 -5.62 8.26 -8.45
N VAL A 136 -6.85 8.13 -8.98
CA VAL A 136 -8.06 8.73 -8.40
C VAL A 136 -8.50 8.11 -7.06
N PHE A 137 -8.02 6.90 -6.74
CA PHE A 137 -8.25 6.23 -5.45
C PHE A 137 -7.09 6.48 -4.45
N GLN A 138 -5.96 7.06 -4.87
CA GLN A 138 -4.85 7.40 -3.97
C GLN A 138 -5.28 8.49 -2.96
N PRO A 139 -4.83 8.41 -1.69
CA PRO A 139 -5.32 9.30 -0.65
C PRO A 139 -4.79 10.74 -0.84
N ASP A 140 -5.70 11.71 -0.82
CA ASP A 140 -5.41 13.13 -0.99
C ASP A 140 -4.99 13.81 0.33
N CYS A 141 -5.39 13.27 1.49
CA CYS A 141 -5.02 13.75 2.82
C CYS A 141 -5.22 12.69 3.93
N HIS A 142 -4.60 12.97 5.09
CA HIS A 142 -4.67 12.15 6.30
C HIS A 142 -5.57 12.85 7.33
N ILE A 143 -6.68 12.23 7.72
CA ILE A 143 -7.63 12.78 8.70
C ILE A 143 -7.42 12.17 10.10
N PHE A 144 -7.63 12.97 11.15
CA PHE A 144 -7.36 12.63 12.55
C PHE A 144 -5.91 12.24 12.87
N TYR A 145 -4.92 12.73 12.10
CA TYR A 145 -3.50 12.38 12.23
C TYR A 145 -2.89 12.58 13.64
N ALA A 146 -3.49 13.42 14.48
CA ALA A 146 -3.12 13.55 15.89
C ALA A 146 -3.36 12.29 16.74
N GLN A 147 -4.23 11.36 16.30
CA GLN A 147 -4.56 10.09 16.97
C GLN A 147 -3.77 8.89 16.43
N ARG A 148 -2.85 9.09 15.47
CA ARG A 148 -2.09 8.02 14.81
C ARG A 148 -1.26 7.19 15.82
N CYS A 149 -1.23 5.88 15.64
CA CYS A 149 -0.36 4.98 16.40
C CYS A 149 1.07 4.88 15.82
N MET A 150 1.26 5.23 14.54
CA MET A 150 2.55 5.36 13.87
C MET A 150 2.61 6.66 13.06
N ASP A 151 3.79 7.25 12.92
CA ASP A 151 4.06 8.29 11.92
C ASP A 151 4.03 7.68 10.50
N VAL A 152 3.47 8.42 9.53
CA VAL A 152 3.14 7.88 8.19
C VAL A 152 3.99 8.53 7.09
N HIS A 153 5.11 9.16 7.48
CA HIS A 153 6.13 9.62 6.55
C HIS A 153 6.86 8.46 5.84
N ASP A 154 6.80 7.26 6.43
CA ASP A 154 7.25 5.97 5.89
C ASP A 154 6.48 5.48 4.64
N VAL A 155 5.37 6.12 4.24
CA VAL A 155 4.44 5.60 3.22
C VAL A 155 4.18 6.63 2.10
N SER A 156 5.21 6.97 1.33
CA SER A 156 5.13 7.92 0.22
C SER A 156 4.24 7.39 -0.94
N THR A 157 3.13 8.07 -1.21
CA THR A 157 2.15 7.67 -2.24
C THR A 157 2.57 8.10 -3.66
N VAL A 158 2.65 7.13 -4.58
CA VAL A 158 2.84 7.33 -6.03
C VAL A 158 1.96 6.32 -6.78
N SER A 159 1.48 6.66 -7.99
CA SER A 159 0.36 5.99 -8.69
C SER A 159 0.78 4.92 -9.74
N MET A 160 -0.18 4.07 -10.16
CA MET A 160 -0.42 3.46 -11.51
C MET A 160 0.73 2.81 -12.33
N ALA A 161 0.56 1.80 -13.21
CA ALA A 161 -0.47 0.77 -13.52
C ALA A 161 0.16 -0.27 -14.51
N THR A 162 -0.54 -1.35 -14.91
CA THR A 162 -0.46 -1.93 -16.28
C THR A 162 -0.15 -3.46 -16.49
N SER A 163 -1.10 -4.39 -16.28
CA SER A 163 -1.27 -5.76 -16.88
C SER A 163 -0.30 -6.93 -16.49
N GLU A 164 -0.59 -8.27 -16.46
CA GLU A 164 -1.77 -9.23 -16.54
C GLU A 164 -1.21 -10.69 -16.27
N LYS A 165 -1.84 -11.89 -16.47
CA LYS A 165 -3.11 -12.60 -16.04
C LYS A 165 -2.94 -14.14 -16.31
N SER A 166 -3.47 -15.07 -15.49
CA SER A 166 -3.81 -16.49 -15.84
C SER A 166 -4.42 -17.33 -14.69
N ASP A 167 -5.28 -18.32 -14.99
CA ASP A 167 -6.23 -18.95 -14.04
C ASP A 167 -6.11 -20.48 -13.85
N THR A 168 -6.88 -21.05 -12.90
CA THR A 168 -7.71 -22.28 -13.11
C THR A 168 -8.73 -22.54 -11.97
N HIS A 169 -9.82 -23.27 -12.26
CA HIS A 169 -11.00 -23.45 -11.39
C HIS A 169 -10.99 -24.71 -10.49
N ASN A 170 -11.83 -24.70 -9.44
CA ASN A 170 -12.88 -25.73 -9.28
C ASN A 170 -14.06 -25.32 -8.39
N GLN A 171 -15.20 -26.00 -8.54
CA GLN A 171 -16.45 -25.78 -7.76
C GLN A 171 -16.65 -26.87 -6.69
N LEU A 172 -17.42 -26.61 -5.62
CA LEU A 172 -18.27 -27.62 -4.96
C LEU A 172 -19.31 -27.03 -3.98
N LYS A 173 -20.19 -27.90 -3.46
CA LYS A 173 -21.46 -27.55 -2.79
C LYS A 173 -21.31 -27.26 -1.29
N CYS A 174 -22.20 -26.42 -0.76
CA CYS A 174 -22.41 -26.27 0.69
C CYS A 174 -23.27 -27.41 1.25
N LEU A 175 -22.96 -27.85 2.47
CA LEU A 175 -23.85 -28.60 3.36
C LEU A 175 -23.80 -27.95 4.74
N SER A 176 -24.97 -27.84 5.37
CA SER A 176 -25.13 -27.30 6.72
C SER A 176 -25.32 -28.43 7.72
N MET A 177 -24.58 -28.40 8.83
CA MET A 177 -25.15 -28.47 10.18
C MET A 177 -24.06 -28.17 11.22
N ALA A 178 -24.49 -27.66 12.38
CA ALA A 178 -23.65 -27.56 13.57
C ALA A 178 -23.99 -28.73 14.50
N ASP A 179 -22.98 -29.27 15.18
CA ASP A 179 -23.14 -30.22 16.27
C ASP A 179 -22.34 -29.74 17.49
N SER A 180 -22.88 -30.01 18.68
CA SER A 180 -22.30 -29.55 19.94
C SER A 180 -21.18 -30.46 20.42
N ASN A 181 -19.98 -29.91 20.56
CA ASN A 181 -18.92 -30.48 21.39
C ASN A 181 -18.39 -29.41 22.34
N THR A 182 -18.05 -29.82 23.57
CA THR A 182 -17.41 -28.95 24.56
C THR A 182 -16.04 -28.51 24.06
N LEU A 183 -15.82 -27.19 24.00
CA LEU A 183 -14.70 -26.58 23.30
C LEU A 183 -13.41 -26.65 24.14
N GLU A 184 -12.72 -27.79 24.12
CA GLU A 184 -11.51 -28.05 24.93
C GLU A 184 -10.44 -26.93 24.81
N TRP A 185 -10.30 -26.33 23.62
CA TRP A 185 -9.38 -25.22 23.36
C TRP A 185 -9.64 -23.98 24.24
N GLN A 186 -10.86 -23.78 24.76
CA GLN A 186 -11.17 -22.66 25.66
C GLN A 186 -10.43 -22.74 27.01
N GLN A 187 -9.91 -23.92 27.38
CA GLN A 187 -9.11 -24.11 28.59
C GLN A 187 -7.59 -23.99 28.35
N GLU A 188 -7.16 -23.93 27.09
CA GLU A 188 -5.76 -23.77 26.71
C GLU A 188 -5.32 -22.29 26.71
N VAL A 189 -4.02 -22.05 26.49
CA VAL A 189 -3.51 -20.69 26.23
C VAL A 189 -3.70 -20.34 24.75
N PRO A 190 -4.11 -19.11 24.39
CA PRO A 190 -4.24 -17.93 25.25
C PRO A 190 -5.59 -17.79 25.98
N TYR A 191 -6.53 -18.72 25.78
CA TYR A 191 -7.94 -18.61 26.18
C TYR A 191 -8.22 -18.61 27.69
N LYS A 192 -7.29 -19.14 28.50
CA LYS A 192 -7.31 -18.98 29.96
C LYS A 192 -7.55 -17.52 30.39
N LEU A 193 -8.47 -17.34 31.34
CA LEU A 193 -8.78 -16.03 31.92
C LEU A 193 -7.69 -15.57 32.90
N VAL A 194 -7.41 -14.27 32.95
CA VAL A 194 -6.42 -13.66 33.87
C VAL A 194 -6.74 -13.96 35.34
N GLU A 195 -8.02 -13.96 35.73
CA GLU A 195 -8.46 -14.31 37.10
C GLU A 195 -8.13 -15.75 37.51
N ASN A 196 -7.96 -16.66 36.53
CA ASN A 196 -7.62 -18.06 36.71
C ASN A 196 -6.11 -18.33 36.58
N ASP A 197 -5.28 -17.29 36.44
CA ASP A 197 -3.82 -17.39 36.35
C ASP A 197 -3.14 -16.28 37.18
N THR A 198 -3.10 -16.49 38.50
CA THR A 198 -2.55 -15.54 39.47
C THR A 198 -1.04 -15.27 39.33
N GLY A 199 -0.33 -16.04 38.49
CA GLY A 199 1.06 -15.76 38.12
C GLY A 199 1.22 -14.74 36.98
N PHE A 200 0.15 -14.49 36.22
CA PHE A 200 0.19 -13.69 34.99
C PHE A 200 0.27 -12.19 35.27
N LYS A 201 1.39 -11.56 34.88
CA LYS A 201 1.65 -10.13 35.16
C LYS A 201 1.31 -9.27 33.95
N VAL A 202 0.07 -8.80 33.89
CA VAL A 202 -0.43 -7.90 32.82
C VAL A 202 0.51 -6.71 32.61
N LYS A 203 1.17 -6.66 31.44
CA LYS A 203 1.99 -5.55 30.96
C LYS A 203 1.22 -4.67 29.98
N TYR A 204 0.42 -5.29 29.10
CA TYR A 204 -0.42 -4.60 28.13
C TYR A 204 -1.85 -5.15 28.16
N THR A 205 -2.84 -4.29 27.89
CA THR A 205 -4.25 -4.72 27.70
C THR A 205 -4.74 -4.34 26.31
N ALA A 206 -5.57 -5.20 25.72
CA ALA A 206 -6.15 -5.05 24.39
C ALA A 206 -7.66 -5.31 24.40
N SER A 207 -8.37 -4.75 23.42
CA SER A 207 -9.83 -4.84 23.33
C SER A 207 -10.35 -4.66 21.90
N CYS A 208 -11.43 -5.36 21.55
CA CYS A 208 -12.23 -5.02 20.36
C CYS A 208 -12.84 -3.61 20.44
N MET A 209 -13.38 -3.07 19.35
CA MET A 209 -13.86 -1.68 19.31
C MET A 209 -15.00 -1.39 20.31
N CYS A 210 -15.91 -2.35 20.54
CA CYS A 210 -16.97 -2.22 21.56
C CYS A 210 -16.52 -2.59 22.99
N GLY A 211 -15.31 -3.14 23.18
CA GLY A 211 -14.79 -3.55 24.50
C GLY A 211 -15.45 -4.80 25.10
N GLU A 212 -16.18 -5.59 24.30
CA GLU A 212 -16.78 -6.84 24.76
C GLU A 212 -15.73 -7.92 25.00
N VAL A 213 -14.89 -8.17 24.00
CA VAL A 213 -13.72 -9.03 24.08
C VAL A 213 -12.54 -8.21 24.54
N GLN A 214 -11.87 -8.66 25.60
CA GLN A 214 -10.66 -8.04 26.15
C GLN A 214 -9.64 -9.10 26.52
N TYR A 215 -8.36 -8.83 26.29
CA TYR A 215 -7.24 -9.71 26.61
C TYR A 215 -6.01 -8.91 27.06
N ALA A 216 -5.01 -9.60 27.61
CA ALA A 216 -3.79 -9.03 28.15
C ALA A 216 -2.55 -9.82 27.70
N ALA A 217 -1.43 -9.11 27.59
CA ALA A 217 -0.09 -9.68 27.40
C ALA A 217 0.81 -9.35 28.60
N ASP A 218 1.70 -10.26 28.99
CA ASP A 218 2.70 -10.04 30.06
C ASP A 218 4.09 -9.62 29.53
N SER A 219 4.40 -9.94 28.27
CA SER A 219 5.66 -9.63 27.61
C SER A 219 5.54 -8.54 26.54
N ASP A 220 6.69 -8.13 25.98
CA ASP A 220 6.74 -7.57 24.63
C ASP A 220 6.48 -8.67 23.58
N PRO A 221 6.01 -8.32 22.37
CA PRO A 221 5.99 -9.27 21.26
C PRO A 221 7.41 -9.71 20.88
N VAL A 222 7.54 -10.93 20.37
CA VAL A 222 8.82 -11.52 19.93
C VAL A 222 9.36 -10.81 18.68
N SER A 223 8.45 -10.28 17.86
CA SER A 223 8.72 -9.54 16.62
C SER A 223 7.39 -8.94 16.11
N ALA A 224 7.42 -8.00 15.18
CA ALA A 224 6.26 -7.59 14.41
C ALA A 224 6.54 -7.58 12.89
N LYS A 225 5.47 -7.56 12.08
CA LYS A 225 5.53 -7.66 10.61
C LYS A 225 4.49 -6.76 9.94
N TYR A 226 4.81 -6.31 8.72
CA TYR A 226 3.85 -5.71 7.78
C TYR A 226 3.57 -6.72 6.66
N CYS A 227 2.33 -7.18 6.53
CA CYS A 227 1.94 -8.22 5.57
C CYS A 227 1.13 -7.65 4.40
N HIS A 228 1.63 -7.90 3.19
CA HIS A 228 1.12 -7.31 1.94
C HIS A 228 0.31 -8.30 1.07
N CYS A 229 -0.01 -9.52 1.54
CA CYS A 229 -0.81 -10.44 0.73
C CYS A 229 -2.26 -9.94 0.58
N THR A 230 -2.92 -10.30 -0.52
CA THR A 230 -4.25 -9.78 -0.89
C THR A 230 -5.31 -10.07 0.19
N ASP A 231 -5.31 -11.26 0.80
CA ASP A 231 -6.22 -11.61 1.90
C ASP A 231 -6.12 -10.65 3.08
N CYS A 232 -4.91 -10.20 3.41
CA CYS A 232 -4.66 -9.22 4.47
C CYS A 232 -5.19 -7.83 4.07
N GLN A 233 -4.99 -7.42 2.82
CA GLN A 233 -5.49 -6.13 2.32
C GLN A 233 -7.02 -6.07 2.29
N HIS A 234 -7.68 -7.19 1.99
CA HIS A 234 -9.14 -7.34 2.03
C HIS A 234 -9.66 -7.37 3.47
N LEU A 235 -9.13 -8.26 4.32
CA LEU A 235 -9.61 -8.46 5.70
C LEU A 235 -9.48 -7.19 6.56
N HIS A 236 -8.47 -6.37 6.30
CA HIS A 236 -8.22 -5.14 7.05
C HIS A 236 -8.74 -3.87 6.37
N GLY A 237 -9.09 -3.89 5.07
CA GLY A 237 -9.47 -2.67 4.34
C GLY A 237 -8.38 -1.60 4.33
N ALA A 238 -7.11 -2.04 4.27
CA ALA A 238 -5.91 -1.22 4.44
C ALA A 238 -4.75 -1.78 3.58
N PRO A 239 -3.72 -0.98 3.22
CA PRO A 239 -2.69 -1.41 2.26
C PRO A 239 -1.83 -2.60 2.73
N PHE A 240 -1.80 -2.87 4.03
CA PHE A 240 -1.13 -4.01 4.65
C PHE A 240 -1.74 -4.31 6.03
N GLN A 241 -1.67 -5.57 6.46
CA GLN A 241 -1.90 -5.97 7.85
C GLN A 241 -0.66 -5.65 8.70
N TRP A 242 -0.86 -5.12 9.90
CA TRP A 242 0.20 -4.92 10.89
C TRP A 242 -0.04 -5.87 12.07
N ALA A 243 0.91 -6.77 12.32
CA ALA A 243 0.76 -7.81 13.34
C ALA A 243 2.00 -7.89 14.25
N ALA A 244 1.76 -7.97 15.55
CA ALA A 244 2.76 -8.26 16.57
C ALA A 244 2.65 -9.74 16.99
N LEU A 245 3.77 -10.45 16.96
CA LEU A 245 3.86 -11.89 17.14
C LEU A 245 4.18 -12.20 18.61
N PHE A 246 3.17 -12.67 19.34
CA PHE A 246 3.33 -13.23 20.68
C PHE A 246 3.33 -14.75 20.62
N LYS A 247 3.99 -15.41 21.58
CA LYS A 247 3.66 -16.81 21.89
C LYS A 247 2.30 -16.86 22.59
N LYS A 248 1.59 -17.99 22.50
CA LYS A 248 0.29 -18.16 23.19
C LYS A 248 0.39 -18.09 24.73
N ASP A 249 1.51 -18.56 25.31
CA ASP A 249 1.76 -18.57 26.76
C ASP A 249 1.88 -17.16 27.37
N ALA A 250 2.28 -16.15 26.58
CA ALA A 250 2.38 -14.74 26.98
C ALA A 250 1.05 -13.96 26.97
N LEU A 251 -0.09 -14.63 26.76
CA LEU A 251 -1.40 -13.99 26.57
C LEU A 251 -2.51 -14.68 27.38
N ARG A 252 -3.41 -13.89 27.95
CA ARG A 252 -4.62 -14.35 28.67
C ARG A 252 -5.83 -13.50 28.30
N PHE A 253 -7.02 -14.08 28.27
CA PHE A 253 -8.24 -13.28 28.13
C PHE A 253 -8.62 -12.62 29.46
N ILE A 254 -9.17 -11.41 29.38
CA ILE A 254 -9.77 -10.71 30.52
C ILE A 254 -11.27 -11.05 30.57
N LYS A 255 -11.95 -11.00 29.42
CA LYS A 255 -13.34 -11.43 29.27
C LYS A 255 -13.74 -11.62 27.79
N GLY A 256 -14.91 -12.21 27.58
CA GLY A 256 -15.59 -12.24 26.28
C GLY A 256 -15.26 -13.45 25.39
N LEU A 257 -14.90 -14.59 25.98
CA LEU A 257 -14.65 -15.84 25.24
C LEU A 257 -15.85 -16.26 24.38
N ASP A 258 -17.07 -16.15 24.92
CA ASP A 258 -18.33 -16.44 24.22
C ASP A 258 -18.68 -15.40 23.13
N SER A 259 -17.87 -14.34 23.01
CA SER A 259 -17.97 -13.30 21.96
C SER A 259 -16.84 -13.38 20.94
N LEU A 260 -16.12 -14.51 20.88
CA LEU A 260 -15.14 -14.82 19.84
C LEU A 260 -15.80 -15.50 18.62
N MET A 261 -15.22 -15.26 17.44
CA MET A 261 -15.52 -15.98 16.21
C MET A 261 -14.23 -16.34 15.48
N PHE A 262 -14.27 -17.43 14.72
CA PHE A 262 -13.12 -18.01 14.03
C PHE A 262 -13.43 -18.22 12.55
N TYR A 263 -12.47 -17.87 11.69
CA TYR A 263 -12.58 -18.07 10.25
C TYR A 263 -11.31 -18.71 9.69
N ASP A 264 -11.45 -19.94 9.18
CA ASP A 264 -10.43 -20.64 8.40
C ASP A 264 -10.41 -20.05 6.99
N SER A 265 -9.43 -19.19 6.69
CA SER A 265 -9.36 -18.52 5.38
C SER A 265 -8.96 -19.46 4.23
N ALA A 266 -8.36 -20.61 4.53
CA ALA A 266 -7.98 -21.60 3.53
C ALA A 266 -9.17 -22.48 3.10
N LYS A 267 -10.01 -22.91 4.05
CA LYS A 267 -11.23 -23.70 3.78
C LYS A 267 -12.50 -22.85 3.61
N ARG A 268 -12.45 -21.56 3.98
CA ARG A 268 -13.57 -20.60 3.96
C ARG A 268 -14.73 -21.00 4.87
N THR A 269 -14.40 -21.53 6.05
CA THR A 269 -15.35 -22.03 7.06
C THR A 269 -15.24 -21.29 8.39
N GLU A 270 -16.38 -21.15 9.09
CA GLU A 270 -16.48 -20.61 10.45
C GLU A 270 -16.05 -21.68 11.47
N GLN A 271 -14.78 -22.09 11.42
CA GLN A 271 -14.22 -23.18 12.21
C GLN A 271 -12.88 -22.79 12.83
N HIS A 272 -12.62 -23.30 14.03
CA HIS A 272 -11.35 -23.16 14.74
C HIS A 272 -10.27 -24.12 14.20
N ASN A 273 -9.93 -23.97 12.92
CA ASN A 273 -8.89 -24.75 12.25
C ASN A 273 -7.60 -23.91 12.19
N LEU A 274 -6.54 -24.29 12.90
CA LEU A 274 -5.30 -23.49 12.92
C LEU A 274 -4.46 -23.67 11.64
N PRO A 275 -4.05 -22.57 10.95
CA PRO A 275 -4.22 -21.17 11.35
C PRO A 275 -5.57 -20.56 10.96
N CYS A 276 -6.21 -19.83 11.89
CA CYS A 276 -7.49 -19.15 11.65
C CYS A 276 -7.43 -17.66 12.03
N LYS A 277 -8.30 -16.86 11.41
CA LYS A 277 -8.58 -15.47 11.78
C LYS A 277 -9.51 -15.45 13.00
N VAL A 278 -9.23 -14.58 13.98
CA VAL A 278 -10.04 -14.41 15.19
C VAL A 278 -10.67 -13.01 15.20
N SER A 279 -11.96 -12.91 15.54
CA SER A 279 -12.70 -11.63 15.60
C SER A 279 -13.76 -11.60 16.72
N CYS A 280 -14.35 -10.43 16.97
CA CYS A 280 -15.44 -10.26 17.94
C CYS A 280 -16.83 -10.37 17.30
N SER A 281 -17.71 -11.23 17.83
CA SER A 281 -19.09 -11.45 17.33
C SER A 281 -19.96 -10.19 17.31
N LYS A 282 -19.80 -9.31 18.30
CA LYS A 282 -20.67 -8.14 18.53
C LYS A 282 -20.30 -6.89 17.73
N CYS A 283 -19.07 -6.79 17.24
CA CYS A 283 -18.60 -5.58 16.52
C CYS A 283 -17.65 -5.86 15.36
N HIS A 284 -17.46 -7.14 14.99
CA HIS A 284 -16.65 -7.64 13.88
C HIS A 284 -15.19 -7.16 13.84
N SER A 285 -14.70 -6.51 14.90
CA SER A 285 -13.30 -6.08 14.97
C SER A 285 -12.38 -7.30 14.88
N PRO A 286 -11.42 -7.32 13.95
CA PRO A 286 -10.44 -8.40 13.87
C PRO A 286 -9.50 -8.31 15.09
N LEU A 287 -9.19 -9.46 15.68
CA LEU A 287 -8.43 -9.57 16.95
C LEU A 287 -7.00 -10.08 16.73
N ALA A 288 -6.85 -11.20 16.03
CA ALA A 288 -5.55 -11.78 15.71
C ALA A 288 -5.64 -12.77 14.55
N ASP A 289 -4.48 -13.15 14.01
CA ASP A 289 -4.33 -14.47 13.38
C ASP A 289 -3.81 -15.45 14.44
N GLU A 290 -4.54 -16.53 14.70
CA GLU A 290 -4.08 -17.60 15.58
C GLU A 290 -3.35 -18.66 14.76
N GLY A 291 -2.05 -18.81 15.00
CA GLY A 291 -1.25 -19.94 14.54
C GLY A 291 -1.22 -21.08 15.55
N ARG A 292 -0.48 -22.16 15.26
CA ARG A 292 -0.35 -23.30 16.17
C ARG A 292 0.24 -22.92 17.54
N ASN A 293 1.37 -22.21 17.52
CA ASN A 293 2.12 -21.83 18.74
C ASN A 293 2.18 -20.31 18.98
N MET A 294 1.75 -19.51 18.00
CA MET A 294 1.88 -18.06 17.98
C MET A 294 0.52 -17.39 17.83
N TRP A 295 0.38 -16.21 18.43
CA TRP A 295 -0.78 -15.33 18.32
C TRP A 295 -0.33 -14.00 17.70
N MET A 296 -0.88 -13.68 16.54
CA MET A 296 -0.52 -12.51 15.76
C MET A 296 -1.52 -11.38 16.03
N ALA A 297 -1.41 -10.74 17.19
CA ALA A 297 -2.31 -9.68 17.60
C ALA A 297 -2.11 -8.40 16.77
N PHE A 298 -3.19 -7.69 16.43
CA PHE A 298 -3.08 -6.42 15.71
C PHE A 298 -2.85 -5.26 16.70
N PRO A 299 -1.72 -4.52 16.61
CA PRO A 299 -1.30 -3.61 17.70
C PRO A 299 -2.28 -2.48 18.04
N THR A 300 -3.20 -2.13 17.15
CA THR A 300 -4.18 -1.05 17.34
C THR A 300 -5.29 -1.35 18.37
N GLN A 301 -5.44 -2.61 18.79
CA GLN A 301 -6.33 -2.99 19.88
C GLN A 301 -5.77 -2.67 21.26
N PHE A 302 -4.44 -2.61 21.39
CA PHE A 302 -3.78 -2.40 22.67
C PHE A 302 -3.97 -0.96 23.16
N LYS A 303 -3.89 -0.80 24.48
CA LYS A 303 -3.82 0.50 25.17
C LYS A 303 -2.36 0.76 25.52
N PHE A 304 -1.86 1.95 25.18
CA PHE A 304 -0.51 2.40 25.48
C PHE A 304 -0.58 3.77 26.18
N ASP A 305 0.11 3.94 27.30
CA ASP A 305 -0.11 5.07 28.23
C ASP A 305 0.16 6.46 27.62
N SER A 306 1.02 6.52 26.60
CA SER A 306 1.39 7.75 25.89
C SER A 306 0.59 8.00 24.60
N ASN A 307 -0.37 7.13 24.26
CA ASN A 307 -0.98 6.98 22.94
C ASN A 307 0.02 6.70 21.78
N LYS A 308 1.32 6.58 22.04
CA LYS A 308 2.32 6.11 21.08
C LYS A 308 2.55 4.61 21.25
N THR A 309 2.71 3.91 20.13
CA THR A 309 3.07 2.50 20.14
C THR A 309 4.52 2.29 20.65
N PRO A 310 4.79 1.32 21.55
CA PRO A 310 6.15 0.98 21.97
C PRO A 310 6.98 0.37 20.84
N GLN A 311 8.29 0.61 20.83
CA GLN A 311 9.19 0.21 19.73
C GLN A 311 9.09 -1.29 19.36
N ALA A 312 8.87 -2.17 20.34
CA ALA A 312 8.75 -3.62 20.12
C ALA A 312 7.60 -4.03 19.18
N PHE A 313 6.56 -3.21 19.03
CA PHE A 313 5.43 -3.49 18.16
C PHE A 313 5.62 -3.00 16.70
N TYR A 314 6.68 -2.23 16.40
CA TYR A 314 6.96 -1.80 15.02
C TYR A 314 7.45 -2.99 14.18
N GLY A 315 6.96 -3.12 12.95
CA GLY A 315 7.36 -4.22 12.07
C GLY A 315 8.83 -4.15 11.70
N ASP A 316 9.54 -5.29 11.71
CA ASP A 316 10.97 -5.33 11.35
C ASP A 316 11.22 -5.57 9.83
N CYS A 317 10.19 -6.01 9.11
CA CYS A 317 10.24 -6.22 7.67
C CYS A 317 8.84 -6.28 7.04
N HIS A 318 8.80 -6.09 5.73
CA HIS A 318 7.63 -6.32 4.89
C HIS A 318 7.68 -7.73 4.32
N ILE A 319 6.56 -8.47 4.40
CA ILE A 319 6.40 -9.82 3.84
C ILE A 319 5.29 -9.83 2.79
N PHE A 320 5.39 -10.72 1.81
CA PHE A 320 4.50 -10.76 0.63
C PHE A 320 4.50 -9.47 -0.20
N TYR A 321 5.60 -8.71 -0.18
CA TYR A 321 5.70 -7.35 -0.75
C TYR A 321 5.57 -7.30 -2.28
N LYS A 322 5.58 -8.45 -2.98
CA LYS A 322 5.19 -8.53 -4.40
C LYS A 322 3.70 -8.23 -4.63
N SER A 323 2.84 -8.49 -3.65
CA SER A 323 1.38 -8.31 -3.75
C SER A 323 0.87 -6.92 -3.31
N ARG A 324 1.77 -6.02 -2.91
CA ARG A 324 1.42 -4.68 -2.40
C ARG A 324 0.62 -3.85 -3.43
N CYS A 325 -0.36 -3.09 -2.94
CA CYS A 325 -1.14 -2.16 -3.75
C CYS A 325 -0.56 -0.73 -3.81
N ILE A 326 0.39 -0.42 -2.92
CA ILE A 326 1.20 0.81 -2.87
C ILE A 326 2.66 0.47 -2.55
N ASP A 327 3.60 1.30 -2.98
CA ASP A 327 4.98 1.27 -2.47
C ASP A 327 5.06 1.88 -1.05
N VAL A 328 5.95 1.31 -0.22
CA VAL A 328 6.19 1.75 1.17
C VAL A 328 7.68 1.96 1.35
N ASN A 329 8.08 3.18 1.70
CA ASN A 329 9.45 3.69 1.54
C ASN A 329 9.99 4.14 2.89
N ASP A 330 10.37 3.15 3.69
CA ASP A 330 10.40 3.22 5.15
C ASP A 330 11.70 2.69 5.78
N GLY A 331 12.71 2.43 4.93
CA GLY A 331 14.01 1.85 5.30
C GLY A 331 14.01 0.35 5.65
N LYS A 332 12.85 -0.34 5.68
CA LYS A 332 12.76 -1.71 6.22
C LYS A 332 12.87 -2.75 5.13
N THR A 333 13.51 -3.88 5.42
CA THR A 333 13.72 -4.96 4.43
C THR A 333 12.40 -5.49 3.87
N LYS A 334 12.33 -5.67 2.56
CA LYS A 334 11.12 -6.07 1.83
C LYS A 334 11.29 -7.47 1.25
N TRP A 335 10.35 -8.37 1.50
CA TRP A 335 10.45 -9.79 1.16
C TRP A 335 9.30 -10.23 0.25
N SER A 336 9.61 -11.07 -0.74
CA SER A 336 8.63 -11.52 -1.74
C SER A 336 7.53 -12.39 -1.16
N GLU A 337 7.87 -13.17 -0.13
CA GLU A 337 7.03 -14.12 0.62
C GLU A 337 7.29 -13.91 2.13
N MET A 338 7.13 -14.96 2.95
CA MET A 338 7.68 -15.02 4.31
C MET A 338 9.21 -14.97 4.33
N LYS A 339 9.77 -14.04 5.12
CA LYS A 339 11.20 -13.96 5.45
C LYS A 339 11.69 -15.26 6.07
N GLY A 340 12.72 -15.88 5.48
CA GLY A 340 13.30 -17.15 5.94
C GLY A 340 12.53 -18.42 5.53
N ASN A 341 11.39 -18.31 4.84
CA ASN A 341 10.63 -19.45 4.32
C ASN A 341 10.31 -19.25 2.83
N GLY A 342 11.33 -19.42 1.97
CA GLY A 342 11.24 -19.25 0.51
C GLY A 342 11.28 -17.79 0.01
N GLY A 343 10.99 -16.80 0.86
CA GLY A 343 11.01 -15.39 0.46
C GLY A 343 12.41 -14.89 0.10
N GLN A 344 12.52 -14.27 -1.08
CA GLN A 344 13.69 -13.50 -1.50
C GLN A 344 13.52 -12.03 -1.07
N GLN A 345 14.62 -11.35 -0.75
CA GLN A 345 14.59 -9.90 -0.54
C GLN A 345 14.32 -9.20 -1.88
N VAL A 346 13.27 -8.39 -1.93
CA VAL A 346 12.94 -7.51 -3.06
C VAL A 346 13.94 -6.35 -3.04
N SER A 347 14.52 -6.03 -4.20
CA SER A 347 15.52 -4.96 -4.31
C SER A 347 14.91 -3.60 -3.99
N ASP A 348 15.20 -3.11 -2.79
CA ASP A 348 14.86 -1.75 -2.36
C ASP A 348 15.85 -0.78 -3.02
N TRP A 349 15.42 -0.20 -4.15
CA TRP A 349 16.28 0.61 -5.03
C TRP A 349 16.86 1.84 -4.32
N GLN A 350 16.17 2.34 -3.28
CA GLN A 350 16.58 3.50 -2.47
C GLN A 350 17.88 3.26 -1.70
N HIS A 351 18.23 1.99 -1.49
CA HIS A 351 19.45 1.56 -0.79
C HIS A 351 20.60 1.18 -1.75
N ASN A 352 20.49 1.54 -3.03
CA ASN A 352 21.48 1.26 -4.07
C ASN A 352 21.98 2.56 -4.71
N THR A 353 23.20 2.58 -5.25
CA THR A 353 23.69 3.74 -6.04
C THR A 353 22.76 3.98 -7.24
N PRO A 354 22.28 5.21 -7.50
CA PRO A 354 22.81 6.49 -7.02
C PRO A 354 22.26 7.00 -5.67
N TYR A 355 21.28 6.34 -5.06
CA TYR A 355 20.40 6.88 -4.02
C TYR A 355 21.00 6.98 -2.61
N LEU A 356 22.08 6.25 -2.35
CA LEU A 356 22.85 6.32 -1.10
C LEU A 356 23.23 7.77 -0.73
N LEU A 357 23.17 8.11 0.55
CA LEU A 357 23.50 9.44 1.03
C LEU A 357 25.02 9.67 1.06
N ALA A 358 25.47 10.83 0.60
CA ALA A 358 26.89 11.20 0.60
C ALA A 358 27.48 11.33 2.02
N SER A 359 26.64 11.49 3.04
CA SER A 359 27.04 11.50 4.46
C SER A 359 27.37 10.10 5.01
N GLU A 360 26.92 9.04 4.34
CA GLU A 360 27.12 7.64 4.75
C GLU A 360 28.33 7.02 4.07
N ASP A 361 28.71 7.53 2.89
CA ASP A 361 29.85 7.10 2.11
C ASP A 361 31.11 7.93 2.43
N LYS A 362 31.97 7.38 3.29
CA LYS A 362 33.19 8.05 3.78
C LYS A 362 34.28 8.20 2.72
N ASP A 363 34.21 7.49 1.62
CA ASP A 363 35.23 7.52 0.56
C ASP A 363 34.82 8.40 -0.62
N PHE A 364 33.52 8.69 -0.76
CA PHE A 364 32.99 9.65 -1.73
C PHE A 364 33.59 11.05 -1.57
N ARG A 365 34.05 11.66 -2.67
CA ARG A 365 34.63 13.01 -2.69
C ARG A 365 33.85 13.87 -3.67
N ILE A 366 33.02 14.77 -3.15
CA ILE A 366 32.17 15.65 -3.96
C ILE A 366 33.04 16.52 -4.88
N LYS A 367 32.89 16.35 -6.20
CA LYS A 367 33.49 17.21 -7.23
C LYS A 367 32.50 18.28 -7.71
N TYR A 368 31.25 17.89 -7.98
CA TYR A 368 30.17 18.80 -8.37
C TYR A 368 28.88 18.49 -7.59
N THR A 369 28.04 19.51 -7.38
CA THR A 369 26.71 19.36 -6.74
C THR A 369 25.61 19.81 -7.69
N ALA A 370 24.47 19.13 -7.66
CA ALA A 370 23.29 19.40 -8.46
C ALA A 370 22.03 19.50 -7.59
N SER A 371 21.06 20.32 -8.01
CA SER A 371 19.81 20.53 -7.27
C SER A 371 18.61 20.82 -8.18
N CYS A 372 17.41 20.41 -7.77
CA CYS A 372 16.17 20.86 -8.41
C CYS A 372 15.92 22.36 -8.16
N MET A 373 14.97 22.96 -8.88
CA MET A 373 14.65 24.39 -8.76
C MET A 373 14.31 24.82 -7.31
N CYS A 374 13.48 24.05 -6.59
CA CYS A 374 13.15 24.35 -5.19
C CYS A 374 14.24 23.93 -4.19
N GLY A 375 15.33 23.30 -4.65
CA GLY A 375 16.44 22.86 -3.81
C GLY A 375 16.10 21.78 -2.78
N GLU A 376 14.95 21.10 -2.87
CA GLU A 376 14.61 19.97 -2.00
C GLU A 376 15.36 18.68 -2.36
N VAL A 377 15.41 18.36 -3.65
CA VAL A 377 16.21 17.27 -4.21
C VAL A 377 17.60 17.81 -4.51
N GLN A 378 18.62 17.19 -3.92
CA GLN A 378 20.03 17.53 -4.15
C GLN A 378 20.88 16.27 -4.21
N TYR A 379 21.84 16.23 -5.14
CA TYR A 379 22.83 15.16 -5.24
C TYR A 379 24.21 15.71 -5.62
N ALA A 380 25.21 14.86 -5.51
CA ALA A 380 26.59 15.16 -5.84
C ALA A 380 27.20 14.07 -6.73
N VAL A 381 28.26 14.43 -7.46
CA VAL A 381 29.07 13.51 -8.25
C VAL A 381 30.55 13.61 -7.87
N ASP A 382 31.29 12.50 -7.94
CA ASP A 382 32.73 12.44 -7.59
C ASP A 382 33.69 12.66 -8.77
N CYS A 383 33.17 12.61 -9.99
CA CYS A 383 33.96 12.63 -11.22
C CYS A 383 33.44 13.63 -12.26
N ASP A 384 34.18 13.77 -13.36
CA ASP A 384 33.67 14.38 -14.59
C ASP A 384 32.66 13.45 -15.29
N PRO A 385 31.72 13.96 -16.10
CA PRO A 385 30.87 13.11 -16.92
C PRO A 385 31.69 12.34 -17.96
N VAL A 386 31.33 11.08 -18.17
CA VAL A 386 31.92 10.17 -19.18
C VAL A 386 31.68 10.68 -20.61
N ALA A 387 30.58 11.40 -20.82
CA ALA A 387 30.31 12.17 -22.04
C ALA A 387 29.24 13.23 -21.78
N ALA A 388 29.26 14.32 -22.55
CA ALA A 388 28.15 15.26 -22.69
C ALA A 388 27.66 15.32 -24.14
N LYS A 389 26.33 15.41 -24.34
CA LYS A 389 25.67 15.34 -25.66
C LYS A 389 24.40 16.20 -25.70
N TYR A 390 24.01 16.64 -26.89
CA TYR A 390 22.68 17.22 -27.16
C TYR A 390 21.76 16.16 -27.79
N CYS A 391 20.55 15.97 -27.26
CA CYS A 391 19.57 15.03 -27.79
C CYS A 391 18.36 15.76 -28.40
N HIS A 392 18.13 15.54 -29.70
CA HIS A 392 17.10 16.20 -30.49
C HIS A 392 15.81 15.40 -30.65
N CYS A 393 15.66 14.22 -30.02
CA CYS A 393 14.46 13.42 -30.22
C CYS A 393 13.20 14.09 -29.65
N THR A 394 12.05 13.86 -30.27
CA THR A 394 10.80 14.56 -29.95
C THR A 394 10.33 14.36 -28.49
N SER A 395 10.65 13.22 -27.88
CA SER A 395 10.41 12.98 -26.44
C SER A 395 11.25 13.87 -25.54
N CYS A 396 12.51 14.14 -25.92
CA CYS A 396 13.39 15.05 -25.19
C CYS A 396 12.92 16.51 -25.34
N GLN A 397 12.51 16.92 -26.54
CA GLN A 397 11.94 18.24 -26.78
C GLN A 397 10.69 18.50 -25.91
N LYS A 398 9.75 17.54 -25.89
CA LYS A 398 8.53 17.60 -25.08
C LYS A 398 8.82 17.63 -23.58
N LEU A 399 9.76 16.81 -23.09
CA LEU A 399 10.08 16.72 -21.66
C LEU A 399 10.77 17.97 -21.12
N HIS A 400 11.62 18.62 -21.92
CA HIS A 400 12.39 19.79 -21.49
C HIS A 400 11.79 21.13 -21.92
N GLY A 401 10.75 21.14 -22.77
CA GLY A 401 10.17 22.37 -23.32
C GLY A 401 11.16 23.16 -24.21
N ALA A 402 12.15 22.48 -24.79
CA ALA A 402 13.31 23.09 -25.44
C ALA A 402 13.64 22.39 -26.77
N PRO A 403 14.38 23.03 -27.70
CA PRO A 403 14.70 22.43 -29.00
C PRO A 403 15.53 21.14 -28.93
N PHE A 404 16.24 20.92 -27.82
CA PHE A 404 16.99 19.70 -27.52
C PHE A 404 17.26 19.60 -26.01
N GLN A 405 17.51 18.38 -25.53
CA GLN A 405 17.98 18.09 -24.18
C GLN A 405 19.51 18.16 -24.13
N TRP A 406 20.09 18.87 -23.16
CA TRP A 406 21.52 18.80 -22.85
C TRP A 406 21.76 17.76 -21.75
N ALA A 407 22.56 16.75 -22.04
CA ALA A 407 22.79 15.60 -21.18
C ALA A 407 24.27 15.45 -20.83
N ALA A 408 24.57 15.09 -19.57
CA ALA A 408 25.88 14.70 -19.06
C ALA A 408 25.79 13.34 -18.35
N LEU A 409 26.59 12.37 -18.78
CA LEU A 409 26.46 10.96 -18.43
C LEU A 409 27.47 10.55 -17.36
N PHE A 410 26.98 10.10 -16.21
CA PHE A 410 27.78 9.58 -15.10
C PHE A 410 27.50 8.08 -14.88
N HIS A 411 28.46 7.33 -14.35
CA HIS A 411 28.15 6.01 -13.80
C HIS A 411 27.39 6.16 -12.47
N LYS A 412 26.38 5.32 -12.19
CA LYS A 412 25.62 5.39 -10.93
C LYS A 412 26.49 5.35 -9.67
N LYS A 413 27.58 4.57 -9.69
CA LYS A 413 28.55 4.47 -8.59
C LYS A 413 29.21 5.81 -8.22
N SER A 414 29.23 6.77 -9.14
CA SER A 414 29.81 8.10 -9.00
C SER A 414 28.81 9.18 -8.59
N VAL A 415 27.60 8.79 -8.18
CA VAL A 415 26.52 9.70 -7.75
C VAL A 415 26.04 9.32 -6.35
N ARG A 416 25.85 10.31 -5.47
CA ARG A 416 25.23 10.15 -4.14
C ARG A 416 24.23 11.28 -3.90
N PHE A 417 23.13 10.99 -3.21
CA PHE A 417 22.20 12.04 -2.81
C PHE A 417 22.72 12.83 -1.60
N LEU A 418 22.44 14.12 -1.57
CA LEU A 418 22.67 14.99 -0.42
C LEU A 418 21.39 15.10 0.43
N LYS A 419 20.22 15.08 -0.23
CA LYS A 419 18.88 14.95 0.36
C LYS A 419 17.81 14.78 -0.73
N GLY A 420 16.62 14.32 -0.37
CA GLY A 420 15.45 14.34 -1.25
C GLY A 420 15.36 13.18 -2.25
N ALA A 421 16.01 12.04 -1.99
CA ALA A 421 15.84 10.82 -2.80
C ALA A 421 14.40 10.26 -2.68
N ASP A 422 13.77 10.49 -1.53
CA ASP A 422 12.34 10.30 -1.23
C ASP A 422 11.41 11.23 -2.04
N LYS A 423 11.95 12.32 -2.61
CA LYS A 423 11.20 13.36 -3.34
C LYS A 423 11.40 13.28 -4.85
N LEU A 424 11.65 12.08 -5.34
CA LEU A 424 11.76 11.75 -6.74
C LEU A 424 10.47 11.14 -7.24
N MET A 425 10.07 11.52 -8.45
CA MET A 425 9.07 10.82 -9.26
C MET A 425 9.75 10.24 -10.50
N PHE A 426 9.25 9.09 -10.94
CA PHE A 426 9.81 8.32 -12.06
C PHE A 426 8.80 8.19 -13.18
N PHE A 427 9.27 8.05 -14.42
CA PHE A 427 8.41 7.81 -15.57
C PHE A 427 9.10 6.92 -16.60
N TYR A 428 8.53 5.74 -16.85
CA TYR A 428 9.02 4.78 -17.82
C TYR A 428 8.38 5.06 -19.18
N SER A 429 9.17 5.61 -20.11
CA SER A 429 8.64 6.20 -21.35
C SER A 429 8.13 5.18 -22.38
N THR A 430 8.38 3.88 -22.19
CA THR A 430 7.97 2.82 -23.14
C THR A 430 6.48 2.48 -23.03
N ASP A 431 5.94 2.44 -21.80
CA ASP A 431 4.51 2.18 -21.52
C ASP A 431 3.79 3.40 -20.92
N THR A 432 4.50 4.54 -20.82
CA THR A 432 4.02 5.83 -20.29
C THR A 432 3.52 5.79 -18.83
N THR A 433 4.01 4.85 -18.03
CA THR A 433 3.62 4.74 -16.62
C THR A 433 4.64 5.42 -15.67
N PRO A 434 4.20 5.96 -14.52
CA PRO A 434 5.06 6.60 -13.53
C PRO A 434 5.87 5.60 -12.66
N ARG A 435 6.50 4.60 -13.28
CA ARG A 435 7.24 3.52 -12.60
C ARG A 435 8.76 3.71 -12.61
N HIS A 436 9.40 3.21 -11.55
CA HIS A 436 10.85 2.93 -11.53
C HIS A 436 11.16 1.65 -12.32
N VAL A 437 11.22 1.76 -13.64
CA VAL A 437 11.63 0.67 -14.56
C VAL A 437 12.71 1.21 -15.50
N LEU A 438 13.89 0.59 -15.48
CA LEU A 438 15.07 1.15 -16.16
C LEU A 438 15.10 0.79 -17.66
N PRO A 439 15.25 1.75 -18.58
CA PRO A 439 15.56 3.17 -18.33
C PRO A 439 14.31 4.05 -18.10
N CYS A 440 14.33 4.87 -17.04
CA CYS A 440 13.23 5.80 -16.71
C CYS A 440 13.72 7.27 -16.65
N LYS A 441 12.78 8.19 -16.85
CA LYS A 441 12.92 9.61 -16.55
C LYS A 441 12.79 9.81 -15.04
N VAL A 442 13.53 10.77 -14.49
CA VAL A 442 13.50 11.13 -13.06
C VAL A 442 13.28 12.64 -12.93
N SER A 443 12.33 13.07 -12.10
CA SER A 443 12.09 14.48 -11.77
C SER A 443 11.78 14.69 -10.29
N CYS A 444 11.82 15.94 -9.81
CA CYS A 444 11.43 16.31 -8.45
C CYS A 444 9.90 16.27 -8.28
N SER A 445 9.39 15.62 -7.24
CA SER A 445 7.94 15.53 -6.98
C SER A 445 7.28 16.86 -6.61
N ASN A 446 8.02 17.83 -6.04
CA ASN A 446 7.49 19.15 -5.69
C ASN A 446 7.53 20.13 -6.87
N CYS A 447 8.73 20.46 -7.40
CA CYS A 447 8.88 21.51 -8.41
C CYS A 447 8.98 20.98 -9.86
N HIS A 448 8.76 19.69 -10.08
CA HIS A 448 8.77 18.99 -11.37
C HIS A 448 10.03 19.16 -12.25
N SER A 449 11.10 19.76 -11.71
CA SER A 449 12.38 19.87 -12.41
C SER A 449 12.88 18.48 -12.82
N PRO A 450 13.23 18.25 -14.09
CA PRO A 450 13.83 17.00 -14.52
C PRO A 450 15.21 16.88 -13.85
N MET A 451 15.50 15.73 -13.25
CA MET A 451 16.69 15.48 -12.42
C MET A 451 17.73 14.61 -13.12
N ALA A 452 17.29 13.58 -13.87
CA ALA A 452 18.11 12.75 -14.75
C ALA A 452 17.22 11.87 -15.66
N ASP A 453 17.84 11.25 -16.66
CA ASP A 453 17.41 9.94 -17.14
C ASP A 453 18.26 8.86 -16.45
N GLU A 454 17.63 7.86 -15.84
CA GLU A 454 18.31 6.76 -15.17
C GLU A 454 18.35 5.52 -16.08
N GLY A 455 19.55 5.10 -16.47
CA GLY A 455 19.79 3.83 -17.17
C GLY A 455 20.09 2.68 -16.20
N ARG A 456 20.42 1.49 -16.71
CA ARG A 456 20.82 0.34 -15.87
C ARG A 456 22.01 0.67 -14.97
N ASN A 457 23.11 1.15 -15.59
CA ASN A 457 24.38 1.48 -14.92
C ASN A 457 24.74 2.98 -14.94
N MET A 458 23.93 3.80 -15.63
CA MET A 458 24.22 5.21 -15.91
C MET A 458 23.19 6.13 -15.26
N TRP A 459 23.63 7.33 -14.89
CA TRP A 459 22.82 8.46 -14.45
C TRP A 459 23.10 9.62 -15.42
N MET A 460 22.13 9.94 -16.29
CA MET A 460 22.27 10.97 -17.31
C MET A 460 21.60 12.26 -16.82
N SER A 461 22.40 13.12 -16.18
CA SER A 461 21.99 14.40 -15.61
C SER A 461 21.85 15.49 -16.66
N PHE A 462 21.17 16.58 -16.31
CA PHE A 462 21.09 17.81 -17.10
C PHE A 462 22.05 18.87 -16.52
N PRO A 463 23.00 19.42 -17.28
CA PRO A 463 24.05 20.29 -16.71
C PRO A 463 23.54 21.57 -16.05
N THR A 464 22.35 22.06 -16.43
CA THR A 464 21.67 23.21 -15.82
C THR A 464 21.25 22.99 -14.35
N LEU A 465 21.32 21.76 -13.83
CA LEU A 465 21.10 21.47 -12.42
C LEU A 465 22.32 21.74 -11.53
N PHE A 466 23.52 21.79 -12.11
CA PHE A 466 24.78 21.85 -11.36
C PHE A 466 25.16 23.26 -10.93
N LYS A 467 25.81 23.34 -9.77
CA LYS A 467 26.41 24.57 -9.25
C LYS A 467 27.90 24.59 -9.59
N PHE A 468 28.27 25.40 -10.58
CA PHE A 468 29.67 25.67 -10.94
C PHE A 468 30.18 26.91 -10.21
N SER A 469 31.45 26.92 -9.84
CA SER A 469 32.07 27.86 -8.88
C SER A 469 32.19 29.32 -9.36
N ASP A 470 32.11 29.53 -10.67
CA ASP A 470 32.33 30.80 -11.36
C ASP A 470 31.24 31.11 -12.40
N HIS A 471 30.12 30.37 -12.34
CA HIS A 471 29.04 30.33 -13.33
C HIS A 471 29.42 29.85 -14.74
N ASN A 472 30.69 29.48 -15.01
CA ASN A 472 31.08 28.88 -16.29
C ASN A 472 30.74 27.39 -16.31
N THR A 473 30.49 26.87 -17.51
CA THR A 473 30.35 25.42 -17.73
C THR A 473 31.75 24.80 -17.84
N PRO A 474 32.14 23.82 -17.00
CA PRO A 474 33.43 23.15 -17.12
C PRO A 474 33.52 22.39 -18.44
N GLU A 475 34.71 22.32 -19.05
CA GLU A 475 34.93 21.75 -20.38
C GLU A 475 34.33 20.34 -20.56
N ALA A 476 34.44 19.48 -19.54
CA ALA A 476 33.88 18.12 -19.56
C ALA A 476 32.34 18.06 -19.75
N PHE A 477 31.62 19.12 -19.39
CA PHE A 477 30.16 19.22 -19.58
C PHE A 477 29.77 19.76 -20.97
N VAL A 478 30.72 20.28 -21.76
CA VAL A 478 30.47 20.79 -23.12
C VAL A 478 30.15 19.61 -24.04
N PRO A 479 29.02 19.64 -24.79
CA PRO A 479 28.68 18.54 -25.68
C PRO A 479 29.71 18.27 -26.77
N SER A 480 29.93 16.99 -27.05
CA SER A 480 30.79 16.53 -28.17
C SER A 480 30.01 16.32 -29.47
N CYS A 481 28.71 16.08 -29.40
CA CYS A 481 27.86 15.81 -30.56
C CYS A 481 26.36 16.08 -30.30
N HIS A 482 25.61 16.13 -31.40
CA HIS A 482 24.15 16.02 -31.40
C HIS A 482 23.73 14.61 -31.81
N ILE A 483 22.79 14.01 -31.08
CA ILE A 483 22.16 12.71 -31.40
C ILE A 483 20.67 12.89 -31.72
N PHE A 484 20.14 12.01 -32.56
CA PHE A 484 18.77 12.09 -33.15
C PHE A 484 18.50 13.39 -33.93
N TYR A 485 19.51 13.96 -34.58
CA TYR A 485 19.46 15.27 -35.26
C TYR A 485 18.52 15.30 -36.50
N THR A 486 18.02 14.15 -36.95
CA THR A 486 16.88 14.06 -37.90
C THR A 486 15.55 14.55 -37.32
N GLN A 487 15.39 14.59 -35.99
CA GLN A 487 14.15 14.99 -35.32
C GLN A 487 14.15 16.45 -34.83
N ARG A 488 15.23 17.20 -35.09
CA ARG A 488 15.41 18.59 -34.64
C ARG A 488 14.26 19.49 -35.11
N CYS A 489 13.89 20.47 -34.29
CA CYS A 489 12.95 21.53 -34.66
C CYS A 489 13.64 22.85 -35.05
N VAL A 490 14.97 22.94 -34.88
CA VAL A 490 15.83 24.05 -35.33
C VAL A 490 17.16 23.49 -35.83
N ASP A 491 17.79 24.17 -36.80
CA ASP A 491 19.18 23.92 -37.18
C ASP A 491 20.13 24.57 -36.16
N VAL A 492 21.20 23.84 -35.82
CA VAL A 492 22.22 24.29 -34.87
C VAL A 492 23.57 24.27 -35.57
N LYS A 493 24.06 25.45 -35.98
CA LYS A 493 25.38 25.61 -36.60
C LYS A 493 26.42 25.90 -35.51
N ASP A 494 27.14 24.86 -35.10
CA ASP A 494 28.06 24.90 -33.95
C ASP A 494 29.34 24.06 -34.12
N GLY A 495 29.58 23.50 -35.31
CA GLY A 495 30.76 22.70 -35.62
C GLY A 495 30.79 21.32 -34.94
N LYS A 496 29.76 20.93 -34.17
CA LYS A 496 29.70 19.61 -33.51
C LYS A 496 29.14 18.57 -34.45
N THR A 497 29.69 17.36 -34.40
CA THR A 497 29.18 16.22 -35.19
C THR A 497 27.70 15.94 -34.90
N LYS A 498 26.92 15.70 -35.95
CA LYS A 498 25.47 15.50 -35.89
C LYS A 498 25.15 14.08 -36.35
N TRP A 499 24.33 13.36 -35.61
CA TRP A 499 24.07 11.93 -35.82
C TRP A 499 22.57 11.64 -35.97
N SER A 500 22.20 10.74 -36.89
CA SER A 500 20.79 10.45 -37.19
C SER A 500 20.08 9.66 -36.08
N LYS A 501 20.82 8.88 -35.28
CA LYS A 501 20.40 8.27 -34.01
C LYS A 501 21.52 8.44 -32.98
N HIS A 502 22.02 7.36 -32.38
CA HIS A 502 23.16 7.37 -31.45
C HIS A 502 24.50 7.51 -32.18
N GLN A 503 25.45 8.20 -31.54
CA GLN A 503 26.82 8.37 -32.00
C GLN A 503 27.53 7.03 -32.17
N GLY A 504 28.13 6.79 -33.34
CA GLY A 504 28.84 5.55 -33.67
C GLY A 504 27.95 4.39 -34.13
N GLU A 505 26.62 4.50 -33.98
CA GLU A 505 25.63 3.47 -34.34
C GLU A 505 24.72 3.90 -35.51
N SER A 506 25.00 5.06 -36.12
CA SER A 506 24.15 5.68 -37.14
C SER A 506 24.93 6.65 -38.02
N ASP A 507 24.31 7.12 -39.09
CA ASP A 507 24.92 8.03 -40.06
C ASP A 507 25.18 9.42 -39.46
N GLN A 508 26.29 10.03 -39.86
CA GLN A 508 26.53 11.45 -39.60
C GLN A 508 25.73 12.31 -40.59
N ILE A 509 25.19 13.41 -40.10
CA ILE A 509 24.46 14.40 -40.88
C ILE A 509 25.42 15.59 -41.09
N PRO A 510 25.64 16.05 -42.33
CA PRO A 510 26.42 17.25 -42.60
C PRO A 510 25.87 18.49 -41.89
N GLU A 511 26.75 19.46 -41.65
CA GLU A 511 26.35 20.81 -41.26
C GLU A 511 26.26 21.66 -42.54
N GLU A 512 25.02 21.95 -42.96
CA GLU A 512 24.67 22.90 -44.02
C GLU A 512 24.74 24.35 -43.50
#